data_AF-A0A2S3R253-F1
#
_entry.id   AF-A0A2S3R253-F1
#
_cell.length_a   1.000
_cell.length_b   1.000
_cell.length_c   1.000
_cell.angle_alpha   90.00
_cell.angle_beta   90.00
_cell.angle_gamma   90.00
#
_symmetry.space_group_name_H-M   'P 1'
#
loop_
_entity.id
_entity.type
_entity.pdbx_description
1 polymer ?
#
loop_
_entity_poly.entity_id
_entity_poly.type
_entity_poly.pdbx_seq_one_letter_code
_entity_poly.pdbx_strand_id
1 'polypeptide(L)' 'MGEDIFMDGWGQYGSSTEHERYIDDYKLKSRKRRCSCGCDQVATHAGMANGVCLTIGCELSIRRWVRDGFKSNK' A
#
# COMPACT_ATOMS: atom_id res chain seq x y z
N MET A 1 26.38 6.57 22.39
CA MET A 1 26.54 5.28 21.72
C MET A 1 25.36 5.20 20.79
N GLY A 2 25.56 5.61 19.53
CA GLY A 2 24.48 5.71 18.54
C GLY A 2 24.12 4.31 18.11
N GLU A 3 22.96 3.85 18.55
CA GLU A 3 22.35 2.64 18.04
C GLU A 3 21.80 2.96 16.65
N ASP A 4 22.59 2.62 15.63
CA ASP A 4 22.12 2.47 14.26
C ASP A 4 20.98 1.44 14.30
N ILE A 5 19.74 1.94 14.40
CA ILE A 5 18.53 1.15 14.28
C ILE A 5 18.46 0.72 12.81
N PHE A 6 19.24 -0.29 12.46
CA PHE A 6 18.99 -1.06 11.24
C PHE A 6 17.53 -1.48 11.33
N MET A 7 16.73 -0.97 10.39
CA MET A 7 15.33 -1.33 10.20
C MET A 7 15.26 -2.81 9.80
N ASP A 8 15.53 -3.70 10.76
CA ASP A 8 15.61 -5.14 10.59
C ASP A 8 14.27 -5.63 10.03
N GLY A 9 14.27 -5.99 8.75
CA GLY A 9 13.10 -6.53 8.04
C GLY A 9 12.34 -5.56 7.13
N TRP A 10 12.75 -4.29 7.00
CA TRP A 10 12.11 -3.37 6.05
C TRP A 10 12.24 -3.87 4.60
N GLY A 11 11.12 -3.94 3.88
CA GLY A 11 11.07 -4.37 2.49
C GLY A 11 11.15 -5.89 2.27
N GLN A 12 11.33 -6.70 3.33
CA GLN A 12 11.35 -8.16 3.20
C GLN A 12 9.93 -8.76 3.13
N TYR A 13 9.02 -8.28 4.00
CA TYR A 13 7.61 -8.65 3.98
C TYR A 13 6.75 -7.49 4.46
N GLY A 14 5.51 -7.41 3.98
CA GLY A 14 4.54 -6.41 4.43
C GLY A 14 3.27 -7.10 4.90
N SER A 15 2.75 -6.64 6.04
CA SER A 15 1.48 -7.12 6.60
C SER A 15 0.60 -5.94 6.96
N SER A 16 -0.63 -5.92 6.47
CA SER A 16 -1.59 -4.84 6.75
C SER A 16 -2.11 -4.84 8.18
N THR A 17 -1.89 -5.92 8.93
CA THR A 17 -2.32 -6.10 10.32
C THR A 17 -1.21 -5.80 11.32
N GLU A 18 0.05 -6.06 10.95
CA GLU A 18 1.20 -5.94 11.85
C GLU A 18 1.98 -4.64 11.65
N HIS A 19 1.95 -4.08 10.44
CA HIS A 19 2.74 -2.90 10.08
C HIS A 19 1.86 -1.70 9.79
N GLU A 20 2.42 -0.50 10.00
CA GLU A 20 1.76 0.74 9.63
C GLU A 20 1.52 0.79 8.13
N ARG A 21 0.28 1.13 7.77
CA ARG A 21 -0.15 1.29 6.38
C ARG A 21 0.07 2.72 5.96
N TYR A 22 0.62 2.92 4.78
CA TYR A 22 0.80 4.25 4.21
C TYR A 22 0.55 4.25 2.70
N ILE A 23 0.40 5.45 2.15
CA ILE A 23 0.17 5.70 0.73
C ILE A 23 1.48 6.15 0.07
N ASP A 24 1.76 5.65 -1.12
CA ASP A 24 2.88 6.08 -1.97
C ASP A 24 2.44 6.12 -3.45
N ASP A 25 3.24 6.74 -4.30
CA ASP A 25 3.03 6.81 -5.74
C ASP A 25 3.24 5.44 -6.40
N TYR A 26 2.33 5.01 -7.27
CA TYR A 26 2.49 3.77 -8.03
C TYR A 26 3.48 3.96 -9.19
N LYS A 27 4.73 3.52 -8.97
CA LYS A 27 5.86 3.76 -9.88
C LYS A 27 5.80 2.96 -11.20
N LEU A 28 5.04 1.86 -11.25
CA LEU A 28 5.06 0.94 -12.39
C LEU A 28 4.10 1.37 -13.51
N LYS A 29 4.49 2.42 -14.24
CA LYS A 29 3.69 3.01 -15.34
C LYS A 29 3.47 2.09 -16.55
N SER A 30 4.31 1.06 -16.72
CA SER A 30 4.21 0.10 -17.83
C SER A 30 3.06 -0.90 -17.68
N ARG A 31 2.60 -1.19 -16.46
CA ARG A 31 1.47 -2.08 -16.18
C ARG A 31 0.33 -1.31 -15.53
N LYS A 32 -0.45 -0.64 -16.39
CA LYS A 32 -1.68 0.06 -16.00
C LYS A 32 -2.73 -0.95 -15.55
N ARG A 33 -3.03 -0.97 -14.25
CA ARG A 33 -4.16 -1.71 -13.68
C ARG A 33 -5.28 -0.72 -13.38
N ARG A 34 -6.54 -1.13 -13.54
CA ARG A 34 -7.70 -0.31 -13.15
C ARG A 34 -7.93 -0.40 -11.64
N CYS A 35 -8.46 0.65 -11.04
CA CYS A 35 -8.92 0.62 -9.64
C CYS A 35 -10.03 -0.41 -9.47
N SER A 36 -9.96 -1.22 -8.42
CA SER A 36 -11.04 -2.15 -8.03
C SER A 36 -12.21 -1.45 -7.32
N CYS A 37 -12.08 -0.17 -7.01
CA CYS A 37 -13.07 0.63 -6.29
C CYS A 37 -14.29 1.05 -7.13
N GLY A 38 -14.33 0.74 -8.43
CA GLY A 38 -15.43 1.08 -9.33
C GLY A 38 -15.36 2.47 -9.96
N CYS A 39 -14.27 3.24 -9.79
CA CYS A 39 -14.12 4.54 -10.44
C CYS A 39 -13.64 4.47 -11.90
N ASP A 40 -13.36 3.28 -12.41
CA ASP A 40 -12.79 2.98 -13.74
C ASP A 40 -11.46 3.66 -14.10
N GLN A 41 -10.89 4.44 -13.19
CA GLN A 41 -9.60 5.08 -13.37
C GLN A 41 -8.44 4.08 -13.28
N VAL A 42 -7.31 4.43 -13.90
CA VAL A 42 -6.04 3.72 -13.70
C VAL A 42 -5.57 3.92 -12.27
N ALA A 43 -5.06 2.85 -11.66
CA ALA A 43 -4.43 2.90 -10.34
C ALA A 43 -3.17 3.76 -10.40
N THR A 44 -3.16 4.84 -9.62
CA THR A 44 -2.06 5.82 -9.55
C THR A 44 -1.33 5.77 -8.22
N HIS A 45 -1.93 5.15 -7.20
CA HIS A 45 -1.39 5.08 -5.84
C HIS A 45 -1.21 3.64 -5.40
N ALA A 46 -0.22 3.42 -4.55
CA ALA A 46 0.10 2.15 -3.91
C ALA A 46 -0.20 2.22 -2.41
N GLY A 47 -0.84 1.18 -1.89
CA GLY A 47 -0.97 0.92 -0.46
C GLY A 47 0.21 0.08 0.00
N MET A 48 1.04 0.70 0.84
CA MET A 48 2.31 0.15 1.29
C MET A 48 2.22 -0.25 2.77
N ALA A 49 3.03 -1.23 3.15
CA ALA A 49 3.30 -1.58 4.54
C ALA A 49 4.72 -2.14 4.63
N ASN A 50 5.52 -1.66 5.58
CA ASN A 50 6.90 -2.09 5.78
C ASN A 50 7.76 -2.09 4.47
N GLY A 51 7.64 -1.06 3.64
CA GLY A 51 8.36 -0.97 2.37
C GLY A 51 7.82 -1.85 1.24
N VAL A 52 6.77 -2.64 1.47
CA VAL A 52 6.18 -3.57 0.48
C VAL A 52 4.81 -3.07 0.01
N CYS A 53 4.58 -3.14 -1.30
CA CYS A 53 3.29 -2.83 -1.91
C CYS A 53 2.31 -4.00 -1.75
N LEU A 54 1.20 -3.77 -1.07
CA LEU A 54 0.15 -4.77 -0.82
C LEU A 54 -1.08 -4.59 -1.71
N THR A 55 -1.35 -3.36 -2.15
CA THR A 55 -2.50 -3.05 -2.99
C THR A 55 -2.27 -1.80 -3.83
N ILE A 56 -3.06 -1.60 -4.88
CA ILE A 56 -2.99 -0.44 -5.77
C ILE A 56 -4.40 0.06 -6.09
N GLY A 57 -4.55 1.36 -6.31
CA GLY A 57 -5.85 1.95 -6.59
C GLY A 57 -5.78 3.44 -6.92
N CYS A 58 -6.95 4.07 -7.03
CA CYS A 58 -7.04 5.52 -7.00
C CYS A 58 -6.72 6.04 -5.58
N GLU A 59 -6.44 7.34 -5.46
CA GLU A 59 -6.11 7.99 -4.18
C GLU A 59 -7.13 7.65 -3.08
N LEU A 60 -8.43 7.79 -3.40
CA LEU A 60 -9.50 7.52 -2.46
C LEU A 60 -9.54 6.06 -2.00
N SER A 61 -9.32 5.11 -2.91
CA SER A 61 -9.31 3.68 -2.59
C SER A 61 -8.17 3.33 -1.65
N ILE A 62 -6.97 3.87 -1.92
CA ILE A 62 -5.80 3.62 -1.07
C ILE A 62 -5.95 4.30 0.28
N ARG A 63 -6.45 5.54 0.35
CA ARG A 63 -6.73 6.20 1.64
C ARG A 63 -7.74 5.43 2.50
N ARG A 64 -8.80 4.88 1.88
CA ARG A 64 -9.74 4.00 2.58
C ARG A 64 -9.05 2.74 3.11
N TRP A 65 -8.18 2.13 2.30
CA TRP A 65 -7.42 0.96 2.74
C TRP A 65 -6.40 1.30 3.86
N VAL A 66 -5.72 2.44 3.81
CA VAL A 66 -4.80 2.89 4.87
C VAL A 66 -5.55 3.14 6.18
N ARG A 67 -6.73 3.76 6.12
CA ARG A 67 -7.57 4.00 7.31
C ARG A 67 -8.16 2.72 7.87
N ASP A 68 -8.86 1.96 7.03
CA ASP A 68 -9.79 0.91 7.48
C ASP A 68 -9.23 -0.51 7.33
N GLY A 69 -8.30 -0.71 6.40
CA GLY A 69 -7.73 -2.01 6.07
C GLY A 69 -8.57 -2.73 5.03
N PHE A 70 -8.22 -3.98 4.74
CA PHE A 70 -9.04 -4.81 3.87
C PHE A 70 -10.24 -5.32 4.67
N LYS A 71 -11.43 -4.76 4.42
CA LYS A 71 -12.67 -5.34 4.94
C LYS A 71 -13.08 -6.47 4.00
N SER A 72 -12.97 -7.72 4.45
CA SER A 72 -13.63 -8.82 3.78
C SER A 72 -15.13 -8.60 3.89
N ASN A 73 -15.80 -8.31 2.77
CA ASN A 73 -17.25 -8.43 2.70
C ASN A 73 -17.56 -9.93 2.74
N LYS A 74 -17.68 -10.48 3.94
CA LYS A 74 -18.26 -11.79 4.17
C LYS A 74 -19.74 -11.64 4.42
#